data_AF-A0A931V9Y2-F1
#
_entry.id   AF-A0A931V9Y2-F1
#
_cell.length_a   1.000
_cell.length_b   1.000
_cell.length_c   1.000
_cell.angle_alpha   90.00
_cell.angle_beta   90.00
_cell.angle_gamma   90.00
#
_symmetry.space_group_name_H-M   'P 1'
#
loop_
_entity.id
_entity.type
_entity.pdbx_description
1 polymer ?
#
loop_
_entity_poly.entity_id
_entity_poly.type
_entity_poly.pdbx_seq_one_letter_code
_entity_poly.pdbx_strand_id
1 'polypeptide(L)'
;WLSNSTVNLGEVTLAGVGNATNTLLFTNWSTKLTATNVYVNSRGNITHAQSRTNNAPLNTNRVWIVCTNLSIATNGSINVTGQGHWAQEGPGAAVNGSDTVGPGASHGGKGADTSGSSLQFARSPYGLTNAPFELGSGGGRAISGGHGGGPGGGAVWIEAATVTVYGVILANGSNSVGASGYYGGGGSGGSIYISCGTFGGSTNGLMSANGGTGSSGGGSGNGGGGSGGRIAVIYTNVAANTAVRFSVTGGSDSSADTAEFGTLYFSDTALLTETLSSFLTGWIVISNFSSWSVNNLTVSNVNVAMGNATFSLTVTNNLVIGTGQNSSASIILGRDRAATTTVNVGNALTINGGKLGLGGSTWEEFTYYSGPAKEAPTDVIIGGNVTMTNGGSLWVYSGMTNTARSDNGECIIGDQHLDLCVFQSNQWRLSAVPHERSGCSDQRGV
;
A
#
# COMPACT_ATOMS: atom_id res chain seq x y z
N TRP A 1 23.69 -1.02 22.02
CA TRP A 1 22.62 -1.98 22.33
C TRP A 1 21.77 -1.38 23.42
N LEU A 2 20.44 -1.45 23.29
CA LEU A 2 19.48 -1.00 24.28
C LEU A 2 18.58 -2.19 24.64
N SER A 3 18.78 -2.74 25.84
CA SER A 3 18.05 -3.92 26.35
C SER A 3 17.10 -3.62 27.49
N ASN A 4 17.18 -2.40 28.05
CA ASN A 4 16.31 -1.88 29.10
C ASN A 4 15.89 -0.46 28.72
N SER A 5 14.73 -0.04 29.20
CA SER A 5 14.25 1.33 28.96
C SER A 5 15.19 2.36 29.57
N THR A 6 15.39 3.48 28.87
CA THR A 6 16.19 4.59 29.40
C THR A 6 15.38 5.42 30.40
N VAL A 7 16.07 6.14 31.28
CA VAL A 7 15.52 7.35 31.91
C VAL A 7 15.24 8.41 30.83
N ASN A 8 14.59 9.51 31.19
CA ASN A 8 14.42 10.63 30.27
C ASN A 8 15.76 11.33 30.03
N LEU A 9 16.35 11.10 28.85
CA LEU A 9 17.61 11.72 28.45
C LEU A 9 17.37 13.13 27.90
N GLY A 10 18.37 14.02 28.01
CA GLY A 10 18.29 15.32 27.36
C GLY A 10 18.35 15.20 25.83
N GLU A 11 19.33 14.45 25.33
CA GLU A 11 19.54 14.27 23.90
C GLU A 11 20.13 12.88 23.61
N VAL A 12 19.73 12.31 22.47
CA VAL A 12 20.34 11.12 21.88
C VAL A 12 20.69 11.45 20.43
N THR A 13 21.98 11.46 20.12
CA THR A 13 22.47 11.74 18.77
C THR A 13 23.20 10.52 18.21
N LEU A 14 22.73 10.02 17.07
CA LEU A 14 23.33 8.93 16.31
C LEU A 14 23.87 9.48 14.99
N ALA A 15 25.19 9.41 14.81
CA ALA A 15 25.87 9.81 13.59
C ALA A 15 26.97 8.79 13.25
N GLY A 16 27.20 8.56 11.97
CA GLY A 16 28.36 7.80 11.52
C GLY A 16 29.66 8.58 11.67
N VAL A 17 30.79 7.88 11.65
CA VAL A 17 32.14 8.45 11.69
C VAL A 17 32.88 8.04 10.43
N GLY A 18 33.33 9.01 9.63
CA GLY A 18 33.84 8.71 8.29
C GLY A 18 32.79 7.93 7.49
N ASN A 19 33.19 6.82 6.86
CA ASN A 19 32.31 5.93 6.09
C ASN A 19 31.57 4.85 6.92
N ALA A 20 31.74 4.83 8.25
CA ALA A 20 31.11 3.84 9.11
C ALA A 20 29.69 4.27 9.55
N THR A 21 28.76 3.31 9.53
CA THR A 21 27.42 3.46 10.12
C THR A 21 27.48 3.19 11.62
N ASN A 22 26.89 4.07 12.43
CA ASN A 22 26.74 3.85 13.87
C ASN A 22 25.32 3.36 14.17
N THR A 23 25.19 2.21 14.84
CA THR A 23 23.90 1.53 15.03
C THR A 23 23.50 1.41 16.50
N LEU A 24 22.31 1.93 16.82
CA LEU A 24 21.60 1.62 18.06
C LEU A 24 20.66 0.43 17.83
N LEU A 25 20.99 -0.69 18.47
CA LEU A 25 20.24 -1.94 18.39
C LEU A 25 19.34 -2.14 19.62
N PHE A 26 18.03 -2.22 19.42
CA PHE A 26 17.03 -2.57 20.43
C PHE A 26 16.93 -4.09 20.58
N THR A 27 16.83 -4.55 21.82
CA THR A 27 16.50 -5.94 22.15
C THR A 27 15.34 -5.91 23.16
N ASN A 28 14.32 -6.73 22.95
CA ASN A 28 13.05 -6.83 23.68
C ASN A 28 11.92 -5.93 23.18
N TRP A 29 10.68 -6.37 23.37
CA TRP A 29 9.45 -5.70 22.96
C TRP A 29 9.14 -4.44 23.78
N SER A 30 9.38 -4.48 25.09
CA SER A 30 9.00 -3.41 26.03
C SER A 30 10.09 -2.35 26.22
N THR A 31 11.27 -2.52 25.62
CA THR A 31 12.38 -1.57 25.73
C THR A 31 12.04 -0.25 25.05
N LYS A 32 12.07 0.84 25.82
CA LYS A 32 11.73 2.19 25.37
C LYS A 32 12.92 3.15 25.47
N LEU A 33 13.23 3.84 24.38
CA LEU A 33 14.12 5.00 24.39
C LEU A 33 13.31 6.24 24.74
N THR A 34 13.61 6.88 25.87
CA THR A 34 12.96 8.12 26.31
C THR A 34 13.97 9.27 26.30
N ALA A 35 13.70 10.34 25.54
CA ALA A 35 14.59 11.50 25.49
C ALA A 35 13.84 12.80 25.12
N THR A 36 14.41 13.97 25.41
CA THR A 36 13.85 15.23 24.89
C THR A 36 14.09 15.33 23.39
N ASN A 37 15.35 15.18 22.95
CA ASN A 37 15.73 15.22 21.54
C ASN A 37 16.32 13.88 21.09
N VAL A 38 15.89 13.40 19.92
CA VAL A 38 16.48 12.24 19.23
C VAL A 38 16.85 12.66 17.82
N TYR A 39 18.15 12.63 17.52
CA TYR A 39 18.72 12.96 16.23
C TYR A 39 19.37 11.75 15.58
N VAL A 40 18.78 11.28 14.48
CA VAL A 40 19.38 10.25 13.62
C VAL A 40 20.02 10.95 12.44
N ASN A 41 21.27 11.36 12.62
CA ASN A 41 22.05 12.09 11.63
C ASN A 41 22.55 11.15 10.52
N SER A 42 23.24 11.72 9.53
CA SER A 42 23.85 10.95 8.43
C SER A 42 24.64 9.74 8.96
N ARG A 43 24.36 8.56 8.40
CA ARG A 43 24.97 7.27 8.76
C ARG A 43 24.72 6.85 10.22
N GLY A 44 23.79 7.50 10.92
CA GLY A 44 23.17 6.98 12.14
C GLY A 44 22.07 5.98 11.78
N ASN A 45 22.01 4.85 12.48
CA ASN A 45 20.99 3.83 12.28
C ASN A 45 20.37 3.39 13.61
N ILE A 46 19.05 3.24 13.64
CA ILE A 46 18.32 2.55 14.72
C ILE A 46 17.70 1.29 14.15
N THR A 47 17.84 0.17 14.85
CA THR A 47 17.22 -1.12 14.46
C THR A 47 16.86 -1.93 15.69
N HIS A 48 16.20 -3.08 15.52
CA HIS A 48 15.97 -4.06 16.58
C HIS A 48 16.46 -5.43 16.16
N ALA A 49 16.71 -6.29 17.14
CA ALA A 49 17.15 -7.67 16.88
C ALA A 49 16.06 -8.46 16.15
N GLN A 50 16.47 -9.41 15.32
CA GLN A 50 15.55 -10.24 14.57
C GLN A 50 14.69 -11.13 15.47
N SER A 51 13.40 -11.28 15.13
CA SER A 51 12.49 -12.17 15.84
C SER A 51 12.68 -13.63 15.38
N ARG A 52 13.69 -14.30 15.96
CA ARG A 52 14.02 -15.71 15.69
C ARG A 52 13.43 -16.66 16.74
N THR A 53 12.11 -16.67 16.90
CA THR A 53 11.48 -17.61 17.84
C THR A 53 10.64 -18.63 17.09
N ASN A 54 11.00 -19.90 17.27
CA ASN A 54 10.22 -21.07 16.87
C ASN A 54 8.79 -21.14 17.47
N ASN A 55 8.42 -20.18 18.32
CA ASN A 55 7.08 -20.00 18.85
C ASN A 55 6.42 -18.76 18.23
N ALA A 56 5.76 -18.94 17.10
CA ALA A 56 4.68 -18.04 16.70
C ALA A 56 3.56 -18.09 17.77
N PRO A 57 2.84 -16.99 18.07
CA PRO A 57 2.88 -15.67 17.42
C PRO A 57 3.45 -14.57 18.34
N LEU A 58 4.65 -14.74 18.91
CA LEU A 58 5.18 -13.75 19.85
C LEU A 58 5.98 -12.65 19.15
N ASN A 59 5.58 -11.41 19.42
CA ASN A 59 6.31 -10.19 19.12
C ASN A 59 7.52 -10.06 20.06
N THR A 60 8.74 -10.21 19.55
CA THR A 60 9.94 -10.33 20.42
C THR A 60 10.73 -9.03 20.58
N ASN A 61 10.84 -8.25 19.51
CA ASN A 61 11.70 -7.07 19.43
C ASN A 61 11.00 -5.98 18.61
N ARG A 62 11.16 -4.72 19.02
CA ARG A 62 10.74 -3.55 18.25
C ARG A 62 11.63 -2.35 18.55
N VAL A 63 11.55 -1.33 17.71
CA VAL A 63 12.04 0.01 18.05
C VAL A 63 10.88 0.78 18.70
N TRP A 64 11.05 1.25 19.94
CA TRP A 64 10.09 2.13 20.60
C TRP A 64 10.76 3.40 21.13
N ILE A 65 10.38 4.54 20.55
CA ILE A 65 10.95 5.86 20.87
C ILE A 65 9.84 6.76 21.41
N VAL A 66 10.07 7.35 22.57
CA VAL A 66 9.21 8.38 23.16
C VAL A 66 10.05 9.63 23.38
N CYS A 67 9.72 10.72 22.68
CA CYS A 67 10.52 11.93 22.77
C CYS A 67 9.75 13.24 22.60
N THR A 68 10.40 14.38 22.75
CA THR A 68 9.79 15.66 22.34
C THR A 68 10.03 15.90 20.86
N ASN A 69 11.29 15.82 20.41
CA ASN A 69 11.67 16.07 19.03
C ASN A 69 12.42 14.87 18.45
N LEU A 70 11.89 14.28 17.37
CA LEU A 70 12.60 13.31 16.54
C LEU A 70 12.93 13.95 15.19
N SER A 71 14.21 13.94 14.81
CA SER A 71 14.63 14.28 13.46
C SER A 71 15.51 13.16 12.89
N ILE A 72 15.13 12.69 11.70
CA ILE A 72 15.91 11.73 10.91
C ILE A 72 16.48 12.52 9.73
N ALA A 73 17.76 12.86 9.80
CA ALA A 73 18.43 13.64 8.76
C ALA A 73 18.60 12.80 7.48
N THR A 74 18.92 13.47 6.37
CA THR A 74 19.33 12.78 5.13
C THR A 74 20.47 11.80 5.41
N ASN A 75 20.37 10.59 4.85
CA ASN A 75 21.25 9.44 5.11
C ASN A 75 21.23 8.88 6.54
N GLY A 76 20.37 9.38 7.43
CA GLY A 76 20.01 8.73 8.69
C GLY A 76 18.88 7.72 8.49
N SER A 77 18.85 6.65 9.29
CA SER A 77 17.84 5.60 9.15
C SER A 77 17.31 5.05 10.47
N ILE A 78 16.02 4.74 10.49
CA ILE A 78 15.48 3.69 11.35
C ILE A 78 15.19 2.50 10.43
N ASN A 79 15.98 1.44 10.48
CA ASN A 79 15.89 0.32 9.54
C ASN A 79 15.68 -1.00 10.26
N VAL A 80 14.46 -1.51 10.20
CA VAL A 80 14.03 -2.80 10.74
C VAL A 80 13.64 -3.77 9.62
N THR A 81 14.21 -3.60 8.43
CA THR A 81 14.00 -4.50 7.28
C THR A 81 14.41 -5.93 7.63
N GLY A 82 13.52 -6.89 7.35
CA GLY A 82 13.75 -8.32 7.62
C GLY A 82 13.87 -8.71 9.10
N GLN A 83 13.58 -7.79 10.04
CA GLN A 83 13.71 -8.05 11.48
C GLN A 83 12.43 -8.61 12.13
N GLY A 84 11.37 -8.81 11.35
CA GLY A 84 10.11 -9.42 11.76
C GLY A 84 10.21 -10.92 11.99
N HIS A 85 9.09 -11.63 11.85
CA HIS A 85 9.05 -13.08 11.99
C HIS A 85 9.92 -13.76 10.94
N TRP A 86 10.53 -14.87 11.34
CA TRP A 86 11.37 -15.65 10.45
C TRP A 86 10.53 -16.37 9.38
N ALA A 87 11.21 -17.02 8.42
CA ALA A 87 10.57 -17.79 7.36
C ALA A 87 9.50 -18.74 7.93
N GLN A 88 8.29 -18.71 7.35
CA GLN A 88 7.13 -19.52 7.76
C GLN A 88 6.62 -19.31 9.19
N GLU A 89 7.03 -18.22 9.83
CA GLU A 89 6.55 -17.81 11.15
C GLU A 89 5.75 -16.52 11.06
N GLY A 90 4.83 -16.35 12.02
CA GLY A 90 3.97 -15.17 12.14
C GLY A 90 2.51 -15.42 11.73
N PRO A 91 1.59 -14.49 12.07
CA PRO A 91 0.15 -14.68 11.85
C PRO A 91 -0.27 -14.81 10.38
N GLY A 92 0.44 -14.13 9.49
CA GLY A 92 0.25 -14.18 8.04
C GLY A 92 1.31 -15.01 7.32
N ALA A 93 2.00 -15.89 8.05
CA ALA A 93 2.95 -16.83 7.46
C ALA A 93 2.24 -17.72 6.46
N ALA A 94 2.78 -17.77 5.27
CA ALA A 94 2.27 -18.66 4.25
C ALA A 94 2.65 -20.11 4.60
N VAL A 95 1.76 -21.06 4.32
CA VAL A 95 2.02 -22.48 4.58
C VAL A 95 3.12 -23.01 3.65
N ASN A 96 3.54 -24.27 3.85
CA ASN A 96 4.37 -24.96 2.85
C ASN A 96 3.67 -24.85 1.48
N GLY A 97 4.38 -24.32 0.48
CA GLY A 97 3.86 -24.25 -0.88
C GLY A 97 3.92 -25.61 -1.57
N SER A 98 4.15 -25.64 -2.88
CA SER A 98 4.39 -26.91 -3.58
C SER A 98 5.79 -27.46 -3.28
N ASP A 99 6.11 -28.61 -3.90
CA ASP A 99 7.44 -29.20 -3.86
C ASP A 99 8.54 -28.21 -4.28
N THR A 100 8.23 -27.29 -5.20
CA THR A 100 9.20 -26.40 -5.86
C THR A 100 9.02 -24.91 -5.58
N VAL A 101 7.84 -24.45 -5.14
CA VAL A 101 7.57 -23.01 -4.95
C VAL A 101 6.88 -22.72 -3.62
N GLY A 102 7.27 -21.61 -2.99
CA GLY A 102 6.76 -21.10 -1.72
C GLY A 102 5.92 -19.82 -1.91
N PRO A 103 4.73 -19.73 -1.29
CA PRO A 103 3.86 -18.54 -1.32
C PRO A 103 4.42 -17.36 -0.52
N GLY A 104 4.01 -16.16 -0.87
CA GLY A 104 4.40 -14.93 -0.18
C GLY A 104 3.61 -14.71 1.12
N ALA A 105 4.25 -14.08 2.10
CA ALA A 105 3.60 -13.79 3.38
C ALA A 105 2.63 -12.60 3.31
N SER A 106 1.65 -12.60 4.20
CA SER A 106 0.60 -11.57 4.29
C SER A 106 0.80 -10.69 5.53
N HIS A 107 0.41 -9.41 5.49
CA HIS A 107 0.33 -8.54 6.67
C HIS A 107 -0.63 -7.37 6.44
N GLY A 108 -0.21 -6.35 5.68
CA GLY A 108 -1.03 -5.19 5.32
C GLY A 108 -2.00 -5.47 4.17
N GLY A 109 -1.61 -6.38 3.27
CA GLY A 109 -2.42 -6.97 2.21
C GLY A 109 -2.24 -8.49 2.15
N LYS A 110 -2.89 -9.15 1.19
CA LYS A 110 -2.69 -10.58 0.87
C LYS A 110 -1.36 -10.76 0.13
N GLY A 111 -0.56 -11.73 0.56
CA GLY A 111 0.64 -12.15 -0.16
C GLY A 111 0.27 -12.85 -1.47
N ALA A 112 1.21 -12.91 -2.43
CA ALA A 112 1.01 -13.65 -3.65
C ALA A 112 0.96 -15.16 -3.38
N ASP A 113 0.06 -15.85 -4.07
CA ASP A 113 0.06 -17.30 -4.16
C ASP A 113 1.21 -17.78 -5.09
N THR A 114 1.33 -19.09 -5.35
CA THR A 114 2.43 -19.63 -6.17
C THR A 114 1.98 -19.99 -7.59
N SER A 115 2.84 -19.73 -8.58
CA SER A 115 2.56 -20.13 -9.97
C SER A 115 2.35 -21.64 -10.09
N GLY A 116 1.26 -22.07 -10.73
CA GLY A 116 1.03 -23.47 -11.10
C GLY A 116 0.37 -24.35 -10.03
N SER A 117 -0.20 -23.78 -8.96
CA SER A 117 -1.03 -24.52 -8.01
C SER A 117 -2.41 -23.90 -7.87
N SER A 118 -3.47 -24.71 -7.81
CA SER A 118 -4.85 -24.28 -7.57
C SER A 118 -5.16 -24.04 -6.08
N LEU A 119 -4.14 -24.10 -5.22
CA LEU A 119 -4.28 -23.99 -3.77
C LEU A 119 -3.90 -22.58 -3.33
N GLN A 120 -4.84 -21.90 -2.65
CA GLN A 120 -4.57 -20.62 -2.01
C GLN A 120 -3.80 -20.86 -0.71
N PHE A 121 -2.58 -20.32 -0.63
CA PHE A 121 -1.68 -20.56 0.49
C PHE A 121 -1.29 -19.27 1.21
N ALA A 122 -1.47 -18.10 0.59
CA ALA A 122 -1.38 -16.81 1.26
C ALA A 122 -2.56 -16.63 2.22
N ARG A 123 -2.30 -15.99 3.36
CA ARG A 123 -3.27 -15.78 4.43
C ARG A 123 -3.94 -14.40 4.33
N SER A 124 -5.01 -14.19 5.09
CA SER A 124 -5.60 -12.86 5.20
C SER A 124 -4.64 -11.86 5.87
N PRO A 125 -4.77 -10.55 5.56
CA PRO A 125 -4.08 -9.48 6.29
C PRO A 125 -4.41 -9.52 7.79
N TYR A 126 -3.51 -9.02 8.64
CA TYR A 126 -3.70 -8.96 10.10
C TYR A 126 -3.16 -7.65 10.69
N GLY A 127 -3.42 -7.40 11.98
CA GLY A 127 -3.00 -6.20 12.69
C GLY A 127 -3.89 -4.99 12.42
N LEU A 128 -3.72 -3.94 13.24
CA LEU A 128 -4.53 -2.73 13.16
C LEU A 128 -4.01 -1.77 12.09
N THR A 129 -4.90 -1.13 11.35
CA THR A 129 -4.51 -0.08 10.36
C THR A 129 -4.08 1.22 11.03
N ASN A 130 -4.73 1.59 12.14
CA ASN A 130 -4.56 2.88 12.81
C ASN A 130 -3.58 2.85 14.00
N ALA A 131 -3.20 1.67 14.48
CA ALA A 131 -2.16 1.51 15.49
C ALA A 131 -1.36 0.22 15.22
N PRO A 132 -0.69 0.11 14.06
CA PRO A 132 0.02 -1.10 13.67
C PRO A 132 1.24 -1.29 14.57
N PHE A 133 1.31 -2.40 15.28
CA PHE A 133 2.49 -2.74 16.08
C PHE A 133 3.03 -4.12 15.77
N GLU A 134 2.29 -4.95 15.04
CA GLU A 134 2.66 -6.32 14.75
C GLU A 134 3.84 -6.40 13.78
N LEU A 135 4.69 -7.42 13.98
CA LEU A 135 5.78 -7.72 13.05
C LEU A 135 5.21 -8.30 11.75
N GLY A 136 5.92 -8.08 10.64
CA GLY A 136 5.66 -8.78 9.38
C GLY A 136 5.95 -10.27 9.51
N SER A 137 5.17 -11.08 8.80
CA SER A 137 5.32 -12.54 8.71
C SER A 137 6.33 -12.95 7.64
N GLY A 138 6.99 -14.10 7.84
CA GLY A 138 7.94 -14.66 6.89
C GLY A 138 7.29 -15.53 5.81
N GLY A 139 7.88 -15.52 4.61
CA GLY A 139 7.37 -16.22 3.43
C GLY A 139 7.48 -17.75 3.51
N GLY A 140 6.75 -18.43 2.61
CA GLY A 140 6.70 -19.88 2.49
C GLY A 140 8.00 -20.49 1.94
N ARG A 141 8.25 -21.76 2.27
CA ARG A 141 9.35 -22.56 1.70
C ARG A 141 8.88 -23.40 0.50
N ALA A 142 9.80 -23.75 -0.38
CA ALA A 142 9.66 -24.91 -1.27
C ALA A 142 9.93 -26.21 -0.49
N ILE A 143 9.02 -27.19 -0.54
CA ILE A 143 9.06 -28.37 0.35
C ILE A 143 10.32 -29.22 0.15
N SER A 144 10.66 -29.54 -1.10
CA SER A 144 11.70 -30.54 -1.41
C SER A 144 13.12 -29.97 -1.53
N GLY A 145 13.24 -28.64 -1.61
CA GLY A 145 14.54 -27.95 -1.73
C GLY A 145 15.14 -27.44 -0.43
N GLY A 146 14.36 -27.37 0.67
CA GLY A 146 14.84 -26.86 1.97
C GLY A 146 15.13 -25.35 2.02
N HIS A 147 14.82 -24.58 0.97
CA HIS A 147 15.05 -23.14 0.91
C HIS A 147 13.92 -22.37 1.59
N GLY A 148 14.24 -21.65 2.68
CA GLY A 148 13.28 -20.85 3.43
C GLY A 148 12.85 -19.58 2.69
N GLY A 149 11.62 -19.14 2.94
CA GLY A 149 11.15 -17.83 2.50
C GLY A 149 11.88 -16.66 3.18
N GLY A 150 11.65 -15.46 2.68
CA GLY A 150 12.23 -14.25 3.28
C GLY A 150 11.56 -13.92 4.63
N PRO A 151 12.30 -13.47 5.65
CA PRO A 151 11.70 -12.98 6.89
C PRO A 151 10.89 -11.69 6.68
N GLY A 152 9.88 -11.47 7.53
CA GLY A 152 9.05 -10.27 7.48
C GLY A 152 9.74 -9.01 8.00
N GLY A 153 9.14 -7.85 7.76
CA GLY A 153 9.61 -6.57 8.27
C GLY A 153 9.39 -6.40 9.78
N GLY A 154 10.24 -5.63 10.43
CA GLY A 154 10.14 -5.35 11.87
C GLY A 154 9.07 -4.32 12.24
N ALA A 155 9.08 -3.89 13.51
CA ALA A 155 8.13 -2.90 14.04
C ALA A 155 8.85 -1.66 14.59
N VAL A 156 8.31 -0.48 14.25
CA VAL A 156 8.73 0.83 14.76
C VAL A 156 7.53 1.52 15.39
N TRP A 157 7.67 1.97 16.64
CA TRP A 157 6.70 2.81 17.32
C TRP A 157 7.37 4.09 17.81
N ILE A 158 6.84 5.24 17.40
CA ILE A 158 7.31 6.58 17.76
C ILE A 158 6.15 7.35 18.38
N GLU A 159 6.38 7.92 19.56
CA GLU A 159 5.50 8.90 20.19
C GLU A 159 6.31 10.18 20.41
N ALA A 160 5.90 11.29 19.78
CA ALA A 160 6.66 12.54 19.91
C ALA A 160 5.82 13.81 19.83
N ALA A 161 6.32 14.95 20.33
CA ALA A 161 5.67 16.22 20.04
C ALA A 161 5.87 16.61 18.56
N THR A 162 7.09 16.45 18.04
CA THR A 162 7.44 16.74 16.65
C THR A 162 8.23 15.59 16.03
N VAL A 163 7.87 15.17 14.82
CA VAL A 163 8.62 14.21 14.01
C VAL A 163 8.95 14.81 12.66
N THR A 164 10.22 14.83 12.30
CA THR A 164 10.69 15.29 10.99
C THR A 164 11.50 14.20 10.27
N VAL A 165 11.10 13.83 9.06
CA VAL A 165 11.73 12.76 8.27
C VAL A 165 12.36 13.33 7.00
N TYR A 166 13.70 13.45 7.00
CA TYR A 166 14.52 13.76 5.82
C TYR A 166 15.33 12.56 5.32
N GLY A 167 15.53 11.56 6.17
CA GLY A 167 16.12 10.26 5.85
C GLY A 167 15.05 9.18 5.67
N VAL A 168 15.28 7.98 6.23
CA VAL A 168 14.40 6.84 5.98
C VAL A 168 13.93 6.11 7.24
N ILE A 169 12.69 5.63 7.22
CA ILE A 169 12.15 4.65 8.17
C ILE A 169 11.73 3.42 7.35
N LEU A 170 12.39 2.29 7.54
CA LEU A 170 12.23 1.09 6.74
C LEU A 170 11.80 -0.09 7.61
N ALA A 171 10.66 -0.70 7.29
CA ALA A 171 10.15 -1.93 7.85
C ALA A 171 9.80 -2.92 6.72
N ASN A 172 10.65 -3.02 5.70
CA ASN A 172 10.39 -3.88 4.55
C ASN A 172 10.55 -5.36 4.92
N GLY A 173 9.78 -6.23 4.27
CA GLY A 173 10.05 -7.66 4.23
C GLY A 173 11.30 -7.97 3.41
N SER A 174 11.95 -9.08 3.71
CA SER A 174 13.09 -9.56 2.94
C SER A 174 12.64 -10.39 1.76
N ASN A 175 13.39 -10.29 0.66
CA ASN A 175 13.27 -11.22 -0.46
C ASN A 175 13.60 -12.64 0.01
N SER A 176 13.04 -13.64 -0.65
CA SER A 176 13.51 -15.01 -0.47
C SER A 176 14.81 -15.27 -1.23
N VAL A 177 15.50 -16.33 -0.82
CA VAL A 177 16.62 -16.92 -1.55
C VAL A 177 16.16 -18.23 -2.18
N GLY A 178 16.43 -18.42 -3.47
CA GLY A 178 16.13 -19.65 -4.21
C GLY A 178 17.39 -20.30 -4.77
N ALA A 179 17.34 -21.61 -5.03
CA ALA A 179 18.39 -22.32 -5.75
C ALA A 179 17.83 -23.49 -6.57
N SER A 180 18.40 -23.71 -7.75
CA SER A 180 18.28 -24.94 -8.57
C SER A 180 16.88 -25.57 -8.64
N GLY A 181 15.86 -24.78 -9.03
CA GLY A 181 14.48 -25.27 -9.21
C GLY A 181 13.59 -25.19 -7.98
N TYR A 182 14.08 -24.61 -6.87
CA TYR A 182 13.34 -24.39 -5.63
C TYR A 182 13.30 -22.91 -5.26
N TYR A 183 12.09 -22.39 -5.07
CA TYR A 183 11.86 -20.96 -4.95
C TYR A 183 11.03 -20.64 -3.70
N GLY A 184 11.61 -19.93 -2.74
CA GLY A 184 10.89 -19.46 -1.55
C GLY A 184 10.02 -18.23 -1.85
N GLY A 185 9.04 -17.97 -0.99
CA GLY A 185 8.22 -16.77 -1.04
C GLY A 185 8.80 -15.59 -0.26
N GLY A 186 8.52 -14.37 -0.68
CA GLY A 186 8.98 -13.16 -0.02
C GLY A 186 8.31 -12.93 1.34
N GLY A 187 9.03 -12.29 2.26
CA GLY A 187 8.50 -11.86 3.55
C GLY A 187 7.58 -10.64 3.39
N SER A 188 6.58 -10.51 4.26
CA SER A 188 5.68 -9.35 4.24
C SER A 188 6.32 -8.10 4.86
N GLY A 189 5.86 -6.92 4.48
CA GLY A 189 6.21 -5.67 5.16
C GLY A 189 5.80 -5.69 6.64
N GLY A 190 6.48 -4.92 7.48
CA GLY A 190 6.23 -4.78 8.91
C GLY A 190 5.32 -3.62 9.28
N SER A 191 5.53 -3.05 10.46
CA SER A 191 4.71 -1.96 11.02
C SER A 191 5.54 -0.71 11.30
N ILE A 192 5.04 0.45 10.88
CA ILE A 192 5.55 1.75 11.29
C ILE A 192 4.40 2.56 11.87
N TYR A 193 4.47 2.87 13.17
CA TYR A 193 3.45 3.64 13.88
C TYR A 193 4.07 4.91 14.48
N ILE A 194 3.59 6.05 14.03
CA ILE A 194 3.97 7.36 14.54
C ILE A 194 2.72 8.04 15.12
N SER A 195 2.80 8.44 16.38
CA SER A 195 1.84 9.35 17.02
C SER A 195 2.57 10.63 17.39
N CYS A 196 2.14 11.76 16.84
CA CYS A 196 2.79 13.03 17.11
C CYS A 196 1.89 14.26 17.12
N GLY A 197 2.40 15.37 17.66
CA GLY A 197 1.76 16.68 17.52
C GLY A 197 1.92 17.20 16.09
N THR A 198 3.17 17.38 15.64
CA THR A 198 3.50 17.91 14.31
C THR A 198 4.33 16.91 13.52
N PHE A 199 3.84 16.52 12.33
CA PHE A 199 4.57 15.68 11.39
C PHE A 199 5.13 16.52 10.23
N GLY A 200 6.39 16.28 9.86
CA GLY A 200 7.04 16.99 8.78
C GLY A 200 8.16 16.20 8.09
N GLY A 201 8.70 16.79 7.03
CA GLY A 201 9.81 16.20 6.28
C GLY A 201 9.85 16.69 4.84
N SER A 202 10.72 16.09 4.02
CA SER A 202 10.92 16.52 2.62
C SER A 202 10.72 15.35 1.66
N THR A 203 10.83 15.62 0.36
CA THR A 203 10.84 14.60 -0.69
C THR A 203 11.98 13.57 -0.55
N ASN A 204 13.05 13.88 0.18
CA ASN A 204 14.09 12.90 0.52
C ASN A 204 13.62 11.90 1.60
N GLY A 205 12.68 12.33 2.44
CA GLY A 205 12.06 11.51 3.47
C GLY A 205 11.33 10.32 2.86
N LEU A 206 11.56 9.11 3.37
CA LEU A 206 10.84 7.90 2.96
C LEU A 206 10.45 7.05 4.16
N MET A 207 9.18 6.66 4.20
CA MET A 207 8.65 5.63 5.08
C MET A 207 8.21 4.44 4.23
N SER A 208 8.79 3.26 4.46
CA SER A 208 8.58 2.09 3.62
C SER A 208 8.33 0.84 4.46
N ALA A 209 7.25 0.13 4.17
CA ALA A 209 6.98 -1.22 4.68
C ALA A 209 6.54 -2.11 3.51
N ASN A 210 7.40 -2.23 2.49
CA ASN A 210 7.14 -3.05 1.31
C ASN A 210 7.31 -4.53 1.64
N GLY A 211 6.63 -5.39 0.87
CA GLY A 211 6.91 -6.81 0.85
C GLY A 211 8.18 -7.15 0.08
N GLY A 212 8.79 -8.28 0.42
CA GLY A 212 9.93 -8.84 -0.29
C GLY A 212 9.51 -9.60 -1.54
N THR A 213 10.38 -9.65 -2.54
CA THR A 213 10.14 -10.40 -3.77
C THR A 213 10.28 -11.90 -3.52
N GLY A 214 9.45 -12.69 -4.20
CA GLY A 214 9.67 -14.12 -4.31
C GLY A 214 10.85 -14.41 -5.24
N SER A 215 11.51 -15.55 -5.04
CA SER A 215 12.63 -15.96 -5.89
C SER A 215 12.11 -16.59 -7.19
N SER A 216 12.86 -16.47 -8.27
CA SER A 216 12.50 -16.97 -9.59
C SER A 216 13.66 -17.70 -10.25
N GLY A 217 13.37 -18.61 -11.17
CA GLY A 217 14.39 -19.21 -12.04
C GLY A 217 13.79 -19.91 -13.26
N GLY A 218 14.63 -20.21 -14.25
CA GLY A 218 14.16 -20.74 -15.53
C GLY A 218 13.52 -22.13 -15.39
N GLY A 219 12.21 -22.22 -15.65
CA GLY A 219 11.54 -23.46 -16.03
C GLY A 219 10.60 -24.13 -15.02
N SER A 220 10.64 -23.81 -13.71
CA SER A 220 9.93 -24.64 -12.68
C SER A 220 8.96 -23.89 -11.75
N GLY A 221 8.62 -22.64 -12.07
CA GLY A 221 7.70 -21.79 -11.29
C GLY A 221 8.41 -20.68 -10.51
N ASN A 222 7.62 -19.77 -9.93
CA ASN A 222 8.10 -18.60 -9.19
C ASN A 222 7.55 -18.62 -7.76
N GLY A 223 8.38 -18.24 -6.79
CA GLY A 223 7.92 -17.97 -5.44
C GLY A 223 7.04 -16.72 -5.40
N GLY A 224 6.01 -16.73 -4.55
CA GLY A 224 5.11 -15.59 -4.40
C GLY A 224 5.79 -14.42 -3.69
N GLY A 225 5.54 -13.19 -4.14
CA GLY A 225 5.92 -11.97 -3.43
C GLY A 225 5.16 -11.78 -2.11
N GLY A 226 5.83 -11.26 -1.09
CA GLY A 226 5.18 -10.91 0.18
C GLY A 226 4.34 -9.64 0.04
N SER A 227 3.25 -9.51 0.78
CA SER A 227 2.43 -8.28 0.76
C SER A 227 3.13 -7.06 1.38
N GLY A 228 2.61 -5.87 1.09
CA GLY A 228 2.94 -4.66 1.83
C GLY A 228 2.50 -4.73 3.30
N GLY A 229 3.16 -3.94 4.14
CA GLY A 229 2.92 -3.82 5.58
C GLY A 229 1.99 -2.66 5.95
N ARG A 230 2.11 -2.14 7.17
CA ARG A 230 1.24 -1.07 7.67
C ARG A 230 2.05 0.14 8.12
N ILE A 231 1.66 1.32 7.65
CA ILE A 231 2.18 2.59 8.13
C ILE A 231 1.02 3.41 8.67
N ALA A 232 1.13 3.89 9.90
CA ALA A 232 0.19 4.84 10.48
C ALA A 232 0.95 6.08 10.96
N VAL A 233 0.49 7.26 10.54
CA VAL A 233 0.97 8.55 11.03
C VAL A 233 -0.23 9.31 11.59
N ILE A 234 -0.36 9.28 12.90
CA ILE A 234 -1.33 10.07 13.64
C ILE A 234 -0.64 11.39 14.02
N TYR A 235 -1.17 12.49 13.51
CA TYR A 235 -0.70 13.84 13.78
C TYR A 235 -1.85 14.77 14.18
N THR A 236 -1.50 15.90 14.82
CA THR A 236 -2.42 17.04 15.01
C THR A 236 -2.22 18.09 13.91
N ASN A 237 -0.97 18.32 13.49
CA ASN A 237 -0.60 19.27 12.46
C ASN A 237 0.39 18.67 11.47
N VAL A 238 0.35 19.13 10.23
CA VAL A 238 1.38 18.87 9.22
C VAL A 238 2.21 20.13 9.05
N ALA A 239 3.54 20.01 9.11
CA ALA A 239 4.44 21.13 8.88
C ALA A 239 4.32 21.64 7.42
N ALA A 240 4.55 22.93 7.20
CA ALA A 240 4.53 23.50 5.86
C ALA A 240 5.53 22.78 4.93
N ASN A 241 5.13 22.58 3.66
CA ASN A 241 5.93 21.91 2.64
C ASN A 241 6.30 20.45 2.95
N THR A 242 5.54 19.78 3.83
CA THR A 242 5.73 18.35 4.09
C THR A 242 5.51 17.54 2.81
N ALA A 243 6.54 16.79 2.42
CA ALA A 243 6.52 15.99 1.19
C ALA A 243 7.15 14.59 1.39
N VAL A 244 7.07 14.05 2.62
CA VAL A 244 7.56 12.70 2.95
C VAL A 244 6.91 11.67 2.03
N ARG A 245 7.71 10.73 1.53
CA ARG A 245 7.23 9.65 0.66
C ARG A 245 6.81 8.43 1.46
N PHE A 246 5.77 7.74 0.99
CA PHE A 246 5.24 6.54 1.62
C PHE A 246 5.16 5.37 0.64
N SER A 247 5.53 4.18 1.07
CA SER A 247 5.43 2.96 0.25
C SER A 247 5.07 1.76 1.10
N VAL A 248 4.01 1.06 0.70
CA VAL A 248 3.62 -0.25 1.23
C VAL A 248 3.35 -1.20 0.05
N THR A 249 4.23 -1.22 -0.93
CA THR A 249 4.11 -2.03 -2.15
C THR A 249 4.19 -3.52 -1.81
N GLY A 250 3.40 -4.35 -2.49
CA GLY A 250 3.61 -5.79 -2.49
C GLY A 250 4.90 -6.17 -3.22
N GLY A 251 5.55 -7.23 -2.79
CA GLY A 251 6.69 -7.81 -3.48
C GLY A 251 6.26 -8.40 -4.81
N SER A 252 7.11 -8.26 -5.81
CA SER A 252 6.90 -8.88 -7.11
C SER A 252 7.12 -10.39 -7.05
N ASP A 253 6.29 -11.12 -7.77
CA ASP A 253 6.59 -12.42 -8.34
C ASP A 253 6.80 -12.24 -9.86
N SER A 254 7.30 -13.27 -10.55
CA SER A 254 7.41 -13.25 -12.04
C SER A 254 6.20 -13.90 -12.71
N SER A 255 5.14 -14.18 -11.94
CA SER A 255 3.83 -14.68 -12.37
C SER A 255 2.77 -13.59 -12.28
N ALA A 256 1.54 -13.88 -12.74
CA ALA A 256 0.44 -12.91 -12.83
C ALA A 256 -0.22 -12.56 -11.47
N ASP A 257 0.13 -13.28 -10.39
CA ASP A 257 -0.50 -13.12 -9.07
C ASP A 257 0.35 -12.17 -8.20
N THR A 258 0.19 -10.87 -8.41
CA THR A 258 0.96 -9.87 -7.65
C THR A 258 0.48 -9.76 -6.22
N ALA A 259 1.41 -9.71 -5.26
CA ALA A 259 1.08 -9.46 -3.87
C ALA A 259 0.42 -8.09 -3.68
N GLU A 260 -0.58 -8.01 -2.79
CA GLU A 260 -1.27 -6.76 -2.54
C GLU A 260 -0.39 -5.75 -1.80
N PHE A 261 -0.67 -4.46 -2.00
CA PHE A 261 -0.12 -3.40 -1.16
C PHE A 261 -0.65 -3.52 0.27
N GLY A 262 -0.01 -2.77 1.16
CA GLY A 262 -0.47 -2.58 2.51
C GLY A 262 -1.29 -1.31 2.69
N THR A 263 -1.37 -0.86 3.94
CA THR A 263 -2.20 0.29 4.33
C THR A 263 -1.38 1.47 4.84
N LEU A 264 -1.79 2.68 4.46
CA LEU A 264 -1.29 3.96 4.92
C LEU A 264 -2.40 4.68 5.70
N TYR A 265 -2.30 4.74 7.02
CA TYR A 265 -3.29 5.40 7.87
C TYR A 265 -2.85 6.82 8.26
N PHE A 266 -3.74 7.79 8.12
CA PHE A 266 -3.51 9.20 8.49
C PHE A 266 -4.67 9.75 9.31
N SER A 267 -4.39 10.74 10.17
CA SER A 267 -5.41 11.43 10.99
C SER A 267 -6.53 12.03 10.14
N ASP A 268 -6.16 12.70 9.05
CA ASP A 268 -7.05 13.43 8.15
C ASP A 268 -6.41 13.55 6.74
N THR A 269 -6.97 14.44 5.91
CA THR A 269 -6.56 14.65 4.52
C THR A 269 -5.40 15.66 4.36
N ALA A 270 -4.78 16.18 5.42
CA ALA A 270 -3.77 17.25 5.32
C ALA A 270 -2.50 16.84 4.56
N LEU A 271 -2.20 15.53 4.47
CA LEU A 271 -1.12 15.00 3.63
C LEU A 271 -1.55 14.75 2.16
N LEU A 272 -2.85 14.79 1.85
CA LEU A 272 -3.38 14.65 0.49
C LEU A 272 -3.43 16.03 -0.19
N THR A 273 -2.36 16.38 -0.90
CA THR A 273 -2.30 17.66 -1.64
C THR A 273 -2.97 17.55 -3.02
N GLU A 274 -3.20 18.70 -3.68
CA GLU A 274 -3.68 18.75 -5.08
C GLU A 274 -2.71 18.09 -6.08
N THR A 275 -1.47 17.78 -5.68
CA THR A 275 -0.56 16.91 -6.43
C THR A 275 -0.21 15.68 -5.61
N LEU A 276 -0.83 14.54 -5.94
CA LEU A 276 -0.50 13.26 -5.35
C LEU A 276 0.74 12.68 -6.01
N SER A 277 1.89 12.93 -5.39
CA SER A 277 3.21 12.38 -5.81
C SER A 277 4.01 11.75 -4.66
N SER A 278 3.58 11.96 -3.41
CA SER A 278 4.28 11.45 -2.21
C SER A 278 3.91 10.00 -1.86
N PHE A 279 2.82 9.47 -2.39
CA PHE A 279 2.31 8.15 -2.04
C PHE A 279 2.69 7.12 -3.09
N LEU A 280 3.92 6.62 -3.06
CA LEU A 280 4.45 5.72 -4.11
C LEU A 280 3.50 4.55 -4.37
N THR A 281 3.09 3.85 -3.30
CA THR A 281 2.08 2.79 -3.38
C THR A 281 1.37 2.60 -2.04
N GLY A 282 0.04 2.42 -2.05
CA GLY A 282 -0.69 1.89 -0.89
C GLY A 282 -2.18 2.19 -0.84
N TRP A 283 -2.88 1.50 0.07
CA TRP A 283 -4.25 1.84 0.43
C TRP A 283 -4.27 2.94 1.49
N ILE A 284 -4.74 4.13 1.15
CA ILE A 284 -4.91 5.26 2.07
C ILE A 284 -6.17 5.05 2.92
N VAL A 285 -5.99 5.05 4.23
CA VAL A 285 -7.04 4.90 5.23
C VAL A 285 -7.11 6.17 6.08
N ILE A 286 -8.28 6.79 6.10
CA ILE A 286 -8.60 7.91 6.98
C ILE A 286 -9.94 7.57 7.65
N SER A 287 -10.08 7.85 8.95
CA SER A 287 -11.32 7.58 9.68
C SER A 287 -12.48 8.38 9.07
N ASN A 288 -13.63 7.73 8.86
CA ASN A 288 -14.84 8.36 8.30
C ASN A 288 -14.61 9.06 6.94
N PHE A 289 -13.68 8.57 6.13
CA PHE A 289 -13.32 9.17 4.85
C PHE A 289 -14.30 8.78 3.73
N SER A 290 -15.46 9.45 3.72
CA SER A 290 -16.53 9.27 2.72
C SER A 290 -16.49 10.30 1.58
N SER A 291 -15.71 11.36 1.71
CA SER A 291 -15.56 12.34 0.64
C SER A 291 -14.24 13.06 0.66
N TRP A 292 -13.82 13.56 -0.50
CA TRP A 292 -12.66 14.41 -0.67
C TRP A 292 -12.95 15.47 -1.73
N SER A 293 -12.68 16.74 -1.42
CA SER A 293 -12.91 17.86 -2.33
C SER A 293 -11.65 18.70 -2.50
N VAL A 294 -11.30 19.02 -3.75
CA VAL A 294 -10.12 19.82 -4.12
C VAL A 294 -10.43 20.72 -5.33
N ASN A 295 -9.60 21.75 -5.58
CA ASN A 295 -9.79 22.59 -6.76
C ASN A 295 -9.26 21.89 -8.01
N ASN A 296 -8.04 21.36 -7.93
CA ASN A 296 -7.41 20.55 -8.95
C ASN A 296 -6.85 19.28 -8.32
N LEU A 297 -6.73 18.23 -9.11
CA LEU A 297 -6.06 17.02 -8.68
C LEU A 297 -5.16 16.50 -9.80
N THR A 298 -3.86 16.41 -9.51
CA THR A 298 -2.88 15.75 -10.37
C THR A 298 -2.36 14.50 -9.66
N VAL A 299 -2.52 13.34 -10.29
CA VAL A 299 -1.97 12.06 -9.83
C VAL A 299 -0.78 11.72 -10.73
N SER A 300 0.42 11.61 -10.16
CA SER A 300 1.64 11.40 -10.94
C SER A 300 2.62 10.48 -10.21
N ASN A 301 3.04 9.40 -10.87
CA ASN A 301 4.04 8.43 -10.38
C ASN A 301 3.70 7.80 -9.02
N VAL A 302 2.40 7.54 -8.80
CA VAL A 302 1.86 6.95 -7.57
C VAL A 302 0.85 5.87 -7.92
N ASN A 303 0.75 4.84 -7.09
CA ASN A 303 -0.28 3.82 -7.22
C ASN A 303 -1.07 3.67 -5.92
N VAL A 304 -2.16 4.41 -5.83
CA VAL A 304 -2.92 4.54 -4.58
C VAL A 304 -4.33 4.02 -4.73
N ALA A 305 -4.85 3.48 -3.64
CA ALA A 305 -6.27 3.21 -3.49
C ALA A 305 -6.78 3.96 -2.27
N MET A 306 -8.02 4.44 -2.30
CA MET A 306 -8.59 5.19 -1.17
C MET A 306 -10.12 5.15 -1.15
N GLY A 307 -10.68 5.66 -0.07
CA GLY A 307 -12.12 5.71 0.17
C GLY A 307 -12.60 4.56 1.05
N ASN A 308 -13.68 4.81 1.79
CA ASN A 308 -14.39 3.80 2.56
C ASN A 308 -15.40 3.07 1.66
N ALA A 309 -16.43 2.45 2.26
CA ALA A 309 -17.49 1.80 1.49
C ALA A 309 -18.17 2.79 0.53
N THR A 310 -18.71 3.91 1.04
CA THR A 310 -19.36 4.94 0.20
C THR A 310 -18.48 6.18 0.06
N PHE A 311 -17.93 6.43 -1.12
CA PHE A 311 -16.94 7.49 -1.33
C PHE A 311 -17.29 8.46 -2.46
N SER A 312 -17.09 9.76 -2.25
CA SER A 312 -17.26 10.80 -3.27
C SER A 312 -16.01 11.68 -3.41
N LEU A 313 -15.41 11.68 -4.59
CA LEU A 313 -14.36 12.63 -4.98
C LEU A 313 -14.99 13.80 -5.74
N THR A 314 -14.70 15.03 -5.32
CA THR A 314 -15.08 16.25 -6.05
C THR A 314 -13.84 17.06 -6.41
N VAL A 315 -13.63 17.27 -7.71
CA VAL A 315 -12.57 18.10 -8.25
C VAL A 315 -13.22 19.28 -8.97
N THR A 316 -13.10 20.49 -8.42
CA THR A 316 -13.83 21.67 -8.92
C THR A 316 -13.45 22.03 -10.35
N ASN A 317 -12.18 21.88 -10.70
CA ASN A 317 -11.65 22.21 -12.02
C ASN A 317 -11.17 20.93 -12.72
N ASN A 318 -9.87 20.63 -12.67
CA ASN A 318 -9.24 19.61 -13.51
C ASN A 318 -8.75 18.42 -12.71
N LEU A 319 -9.08 17.21 -13.18
CA LEU A 319 -8.50 15.96 -12.73
C LEU A 319 -7.53 15.44 -13.80
N VAL A 320 -6.26 15.33 -13.45
CA VAL A 320 -5.18 14.84 -14.34
C VAL A 320 -4.56 13.60 -13.73
N ILE A 321 -4.51 12.50 -14.48
CA ILE A 321 -3.93 11.23 -14.03
C ILE A 321 -2.89 10.79 -15.06
N GLY A 322 -1.64 10.77 -14.61
CA GLY A 322 -0.48 10.47 -15.43
C GLY A 322 0.05 11.66 -16.24
N THR A 323 1.29 11.52 -16.70
CA THR A 323 2.06 12.61 -17.33
C THR A 323 2.63 12.24 -18.70
N GLY A 324 2.23 11.11 -19.29
CA GLY A 324 2.76 10.65 -20.59
C GLY A 324 2.74 9.13 -20.76
N GLN A 325 3.37 8.66 -21.84
CA GLN A 325 3.60 7.23 -22.11
C GLN A 325 4.27 6.54 -20.91
N ASN A 326 3.79 5.34 -20.55
CA ASN A 326 4.27 4.53 -19.41
C ASN A 326 4.15 5.20 -18.03
N SER A 327 3.15 6.07 -17.82
CA SER A 327 2.95 6.65 -16.50
C SER A 327 2.57 5.58 -15.46
N SER A 328 3.32 5.50 -14.37
CA SER A 328 2.97 4.63 -13.22
C SER A 328 1.94 5.29 -12.29
N ALA A 329 1.06 6.14 -12.84
CA ALA A 329 0.06 6.87 -12.08
C ALA A 329 -1.27 6.11 -12.09
N SER A 330 -1.66 5.59 -10.93
CA SER A 330 -2.95 4.95 -10.73
C SER A 330 -3.64 5.41 -9.44
N ILE A 331 -4.96 5.58 -9.53
CA ILE A 331 -5.82 5.84 -8.38
C ILE A 331 -7.07 4.95 -8.44
N ILE A 332 -7.33 4.20 -7.38
CA ILE A 332 -8.57 3.45 -7.17
C ILE A 332 -9.40 4.14 -6.09
N LEU A 333 -10.70 4.25 -6.32
CA LEU A 333 -11.66 4.87 -5.40
C LEU A 333 -12.76 3.89 -4.98
N GLY A 334 -12.99 3.79 -3.66
CA GLY A 334 -14.03 2.98 -3.04
C GLY A 334 -13.58 1.55 -2.79
N ARG A 335 -13.70 1.08 -1.53
CA ARG A 335 -13.21 -0.23 -1.07
C ARG A 335 -14.21 -1.38 -1.25
N ASP A 336 -15.49 -1.05 -1.25
CA ASP A 336 -16.55 -2.03 -1.10
C ASP A 336 -17.41 -2.10 -2.36
N ARG A 337 -17.51 -3.31 -2.92
CA ARG A 337 -18.34 -3.61 -4.08
C ARG A 337 -19.85 -3.45 -3.79
N ALA A 338 -20.26 -3.37 -2.52
CA ALA A 338 -21.65 -3.12 -2.13
C ALA A 338 -22.00 -1.63 -1.95
N ALA A 339 -21.09 -0.70 -2.23
CA ALA A 339 -21.28 0.70 -1.89
C ALA A 339 -20.94 1.69 -3.01
N THR A 340 -21.56 2.88 -2.92
CA THR A 340 -21.55 3.87 -3.99
C THR A 340 -20.21 4.61 -4.05
N THR A 341 -19.65 4.71 -5.26
CA THR A 341 -18.48 5.55 -5.51
C THR A 341 -18.83 6.59 -6.56
N THR A 342 -18.57 7.87 -6.28
CA THR A 342 -18.82 8.96 -7.22
C THR A 342 -17.56 9.79 -7.44
N VAL A 343 -17.31 10.19 -8.68
CA VAL A 343 -16.29 11.18 -9.06
C VAL A 343 -16.97 12.31 -9.80
N ASN A 344 -16.88 13.53 -9.26
CA ASN A 344 -17.35 14.75 -9.91
C ASN A 344 -16.15 15.61 -10.32
N VAL A 345 -16.04 15.97 -11.60
CA VAL A 345 -15.00 16.84 -12.13
C VAL A 345 -15.66 18.03 -12.80
N GLY A 346 -15.44 19.25 -12.30
CA GLY A 346 -16.19 20.42 -12.78
C GLY A 346 -15.77 20.94 -14.15
N ASN A 347 -14.52 20.73 -14.57
CA ASN A 347 -14.03 21.15 -15.89
C ASN A 347 -13.54 19.99 -16.75
N ALA A 348 -12.34 19.44 -16.53
CA ALA A 348 -11.77 18.45 -17.44
C ALA A 348 -11.15 17.25 -16.73
N LEU A 349 -11.38 16.06 -17.27
CA LEU A 349 -10.69 14.82 -16.91
C LEU A 349 -9.65 14.50 -17.99
N THR A 350 -8.38 14.43 -17.60
CA THR A 350 -7.27 13.98 -18.47
C THR A 350 -6.61 12.75 -17.89
N ILE A 351 -6.54 11.66 -18.65
CA ILE A 351 -5.81 10.45 -18.30
C ILE A 351 -4.73 10.22 -19.37
N ASN A 352 -3.48 10.49 -19.02
CA ASN A 352 -2.35 10.46 -19.93
C ASN A 352 -1.37 9.36 -19.52
N GLY A 353 -1.60 8.15 -20.05
CA GLY A 353 -0.90 6.92 -19.70
C GLY A 353 -1.11 6.43 -18.27
N GLY A 354 -1.97 7.09 -17.51
CA GLY A 354 -2.36 6.72 -16.14
C GLY A 354 -3.67 5.92 -16.07
N LYS A 355 -4.13 5.71 -14.85
CA LYS A 355 -5.14 4.70 -14.50
C LYS A 355 -6.14 5.22 -13.45
N LEU A 356 -7.42 5.31 -13.78
CA LEU A 356 -8.49 5.67 -12.83
C LEU A 356 -9.44 4.49 -12.66
N GLY A 357 -9.53 3.93 -11.45
CA GLY A 357 -10.47 2.85 -11.12
C GLY A 357 -11.51 3.29 -10.09
N LEU A 358 -12.77 2.88 -10.25
CA LEU A 358 -13.83 3.11 -9.28
C LEU A 358 -14.53 1.80 -8.91
N GLY A 359 -14.70 1.56 -7.61
CA GLY A 359 -15.36 0.38 -7.06
C GLY A 359 -14.46 -0.83 -6.91
N GLY A 360 -13.14 -0.63 -6.92
CA GLY A 360 -12.15 -1.70 -6.78
C GLY A 360 -11.69 -1.94 -5.34
N SER A 361 -11.70 -3.19 -4.91
CA SER A 361 -11.23 -3.69 -3.61
C SER A 361 -9.74 -4.08 -3.56
N THR A 362 -9.06 -4.38 -4.67
CA THR A 362 -7.67 -4.91 -4.66
C THR A 362 -6.81 -4.47 -5.86
N TRP A 363 -5.49 -4.69 -5.78
CA TRP A 363 -4.59 -4.55 -6.94
C TRP A 363 -4.92 -5.52 -8.07
N GLU A 364 -5.44 -6.72 -7.73
CA GLU A 364 -5.79 -7.73 -8.71
C GLU A 364 -6.83 -7.20 -9.71
N GLU A 365 -7.68 -6.24 -9.34
CA GLU A 365 -8.63 -5.61 -10.27
C GLU A 365 -7.99 -4.67 -11.32
N PHE A 366 -6.70 -4.33 -11.20
CA PHE A 366 -5.97 -3.69 -12.31
C PHE A 366 -5.47 -4.71 -13.35
N THR A 367 -5.43 -6.00 -13.02
CA THR A 367 -4.75 -7.05 -13.81
C THR A 367 -5.69 -8.18 -14.23
N TYR A 368 -6.72 -8.50 -13.43
CA TYR A 368 -7.61 -9.64 -13.61
C TYR A 368 -9.08 -9.27 -13.42
N TYR A 369 -9.82 -9.25 -14.53
CA TYR A 369 -11.27 -9.06 -14.58
C TYR A 369 -12.00 -10.35 -14.19
N SER A 370 -12.04 -10.69 -12.90
CA SER A 370 -12.96 -11.74 -12.44
C SER A 370 -13.25 -11.61 -10.96
N GLY A 371 -14.42 -11.09 -10.64
CA GLY A 371 -14.99 -11.10 -9.30
C GLY A 371 -16.50 -10.92 -9.36
N PRO A 372 -17.26 -11.33 -8.32
CA PRO A 372 -18.69 -11.17 -8.30
C PRO A 372 -19.10 -9.70 -8.46
N ALA A 373 -20.18 -9.50 -9.22
CA ALA A 373 -20.88 -8.26 -9.51
C ALA A 373 -20.92 -7.19 -8.39
N LYS A 374 -20.70 -5.91 -8.74
CA LYS A 374 -21.01 -4.74 -7.89
C LYS A 374 -22.51 -4.57 -7.62
N GLU A 375 -22.94 -4.45 -6.37
CA GLU A 375 -24.36 -4.30 -6.05
C GLU A 375 -24.84 -2.83 -6.06
N ALA A 376 -23.91 -1.86 -5.99
CA ALA A 376 -24.23 -0.43 -5.84
C ALA A 376 -23.68 0.44 -7.00
N PRO A 377 -24.36 1.55 -7.35
CA PRO A 377 -24.03 2.38 -8.49
C PRO A 377 -22.65 3.05 -8.36
N THR A 378 -21.99 3.21 -9.50
CA THR A 378 -20.75 3.99 -9.62
C THR A 378 -20.95 5.08 -10.68
N ASP A 379 -20.67 6.32 -10.32
CA ASP A 379 -20.89 7.48 -11.19
C ASP A 379 -19.61 8.29 -11.41
N VAL A 380 -19.33 8.64 -12.66
CA VAL A 380 -18.32 9.65 -13.03
C VAL A 380 -19.04 10.77 -13.78
N ILE A 381 -19.01 11.98 -13.23
CA ILE A 381 -19.67 13.17 -13.79
C ILE A 381 -18.59 14.19 -14.12
N ILE A 382 -18.55 14.66 -15.37
CA ILE A 382 -17.50 15.55 -15.88
C ILE A 382 -18.17 16.73 -16.59
N GLY A 383 -17.88 17.94 -16.12
CA GLY A 383 -18.47 19.21 -16.56
C GLY A 383 -17.97 19.75 -17.89
N GLY A 384 -16.94 19.14 -18.46
CA GLY A 384 -16.32 19.53 -19.71
C GLY A 384 -15.59 18.36 -20.36
N ASN A 385 -14.35 18.55 -20.84
CA ASN A 385 -13.72 17.57 -21.72
C ASN A 385 -13.16 16.34 -20.98
N VAL A 386 -13.31 15.17 -21.60
CA VAL A 386 -12.60 13.94 -21.24
C VAL A 386 -11.51 13.69 -22.28
N THR A 387 -10.26 13.54 -21.85
CA THR A 387 -9.11 13.26 -22.72
C THR A 387 -8.36 12.04 -22.21
N MET A 388 -8.28 10.98 -23.01
CA MET A 388 -7.52 9.77 -22.70
C MET A 388 -6.47 9.54 -23.80
N THR A 389 -5.19 9.54 -23.42
CA THR A 389 -4.06 9.40 -24.36
C THR A 389 -3.01 8.46 -23.80
N ASN A 390 -2.12 7.98 -24.67
CA ASN A 390 -0.91 7.25 -24.28
C ASN A 390 -1.18 5.98 -23.44
N GLY A 391 -2.28 5.27 -23.73
CA GLY A 391 -2.70 4.08 -22.97
C GLY A 391 -3.39 4.41 -21.65
N GLY A 392 -3.85 5.65 -21.46
CA GLY A 392 -4.65 6.04 -20.31
C GLY A 392 -5.97 5.26 -20.23
N SER A 393 -6.38 4.85 -19.03
CA SER A 393 -7.55 3.99 -18.82
C SER A 393 -8.44 4.47 -17.68
N LEU A 394 -9.74 4.34 -17.88
CA LEU A 394 -10.80 4.61 -16.91
C LEU A 394 -11.62 3.32 -16.71
N TRP A 395 -11.68 2.83 -15.48
CA TRP A 395 -12.46 1.66 -15.09
C TRP A 395 -13.54 2.07 -14.11
N VAL A 396 -14.78 1.75 -14.45
CA VAL A 396 -15.95 1.99 -13.61
C VAL A 396 -16.63 0.65 -13.39
N TYR A 397 -16.55 0.11 -12.17
CA TYR A 397 -17.11 -1.20 -11.86
C TYR A 397 -18.64 -1.12 -11.68
N SER A 398 -19.40 -1.93 -12.44
CA SER A 398 -20.83 -2.26 -12.24
C SER A 398 -20.98 -3.73 -11.84
N GLY A 399 -22.14 -4.11 -11.30
CA GLY A 399 -22.47 -5.52 -11.17
C GLY A 399 -23.62 -5.99 -12.03
N MET A 400 -23.74 -7.30 -12.02
CA MET A 400 -24.75 -8.12 -12.68
C MET A 400 -25.98 -8.27 -11.75
N THR A 401 -27.02 -7.42 -11.91
CA THR A 401 -28.35 -7.66 -11.31
C THR A 401 -29.47 -7.05 -12.18
N ASN A 402 -30.72 -7.45 -11.92
CA ASN A 402 -31.89 -7.50 -12.81
C ASN A 402 -33.03 -6.53 -12.43
N THR A 403 -32.76 -5.23 -12.20
CA THR A 403 -33.81 -4.28 -11.82
C THR A 403 -33.84 -3.03 -12.70
N ALA A 404 -34.99 -2.80 -13.34
CA ALA A 404 -35.23 -1.70 -14.27
C ALA A 404 -35.21 -0.32 -13.61
N ARG A 405 -34.62 0.67 -14.29
CA ARG A 405 -34.94 2.10 -14.12
C ARG A 405 -35.44 2.67 -15.44
N SER A 406 -36.30 3.68 -15.35
CA SER A 406 -36.79 4.47 -16.47
C SER A 406 -35.69 5.41 -16.98
N ASP A 407 -35.24 5.16 -18.21
CA ASP A 407 -34.19 5.90 -18.93
C ASP A 407 -34.45 7.41 -19.09
N ASN A 408 -33.40 8.22 -18.98
CA ASN A 408 -33.37 9.63 -19.41
C ASN A 408 -31.98 9.98 -20.00
N GLY A 409 -31.72 9.58 -21.25
CA GLY A 409 -30.54 10.01 -22.03
C GLY A 409 -30.16 9.05 -23.16
N GLU A 410 -29.58 9.56 -24.26
CA GLU A 410 -29.00 8.71 -25.31
C GLU A 410 -27.78 7.97 -24.74
N CYS A 411 -27.91 6.65 -24.63
CA CYS A 411 -26.87 5.75 -24.17
C CYS A 411 -26.07 5.24 -25.37
N ILE A 412 -24.75 5.50 -25.41
CA ILE A 412 -23.85 4.80 -26.33
C ILE A 412 -23.44 3.51 -25.64
N ILE A 413 -23.98 2.39 -26.12
CA ILE A 413 -23.63 1.06 -25.64
C ILE A 413 -22.18 0.77 -26.08
N GLY A 414 -21.23 1.00 -25.17
CA GLY A 414 -19.89 0.41 -25.25
C GLY A 414 -20.00 -1.11 -25.09
N ASP A 415 -18.99 -1.87 -25.53
CA ASP A 415 -19.13 -3.32 -25.55
C ASP A 415 -19.48 -3.85 -24.15
N GLN A 416 -20.71 -4.34 -24.06
CA GLN A 416 -21.02 -5.45 -23.19
C GLN A 416 -20.77 -5.13 -21.69
N HIS A 417 -21.65 -4.31 -21.09
CA HIS A 417 -21.93 -4.09 -19.63
C HIS A 417 -21.79 -2.64 -19.08
N LEU A 418 -21.66 -1.62 -19.93
CA LEU A 418 -21.57 -0.21 -19.51
C LEU A 418 -22.55 0.69 -20.28
N ASP A 419 -23.29 1.53 -19.56
CA ASP A 419 -24.11 2.59 -20.13
C ASP A 419 -23.33 3.93 -20.10
N LEU A 420 -22.88 4.40 -21.28
CA LEU A 420 -22.33 5.75 -21.43
C LEU A 420 -23.47 6.69 -21.83
N CYS A 421 -23.97 7.49 -20.88
CA CYS A 421 -25.03 8.46 -21.13
C CYS A 421 -24.47 9.86 -21.37
N VAL A 422 -24.70 10.43 -22.56
CA VAL A 422 -24.39 11.84 -22.83
C VAL A 422 -25.64 12.67 -22.55
N PHE A 423 -25.58 13.58 -21.58
CA PHE A 423 -26.68 14.50 -21.31
C PHE A 423 -26.60 15.70 -22.27
N GLN A 424 -27.75 16.23 -22.69
CA GLN A 424 -27.87 17.33 -23.66
C GLN A 424 -27.28 18.68 -23.20
N SER A 425 -26.62 18.73 -22.03
CA SER A 425 -26.05 19.93 -21.43
C SER A 425 -24.55 19.78 -21.15
N ASN A 426 -23.69 19.78 -22.17
CA ASN A 426 -22.20 19.87 -22.06
C ASN A 426 -21.53 19.01 -20.96
N GLN A 427 -22.16 17.92 -20.53
CA GLN A 427 -21.74 17.12 -19.38
C GLN A 427 -21.65 15.66 -19.77
N TRP A 428 -20.55 15.02 -19.40
CA TRP A 428 -20.38 13.59 -19.51
C TRP A 428 -20.79 12.93 -18.21
N ARG A 429 -21.61 11.89 -18.29
CA ARG A 429 -21.91 11.02 -17.15
C ARG A 429 -21.69 9.57 -17.55
N LEU A 430 -20.73 8.92 -16.88
CA LEU A 430 -20.54 7.49 -16.97
C LEU A 430 -21.17 6.86 -15.73
N SER A 431 -22.24 6.09 -15.94
CA SER A 431 -22.96 5.41 -14.87
C SER A 431 -22.84 3.91 -15.08
N ALA A 432 -22.14 3.24 -14.17
CA ALA A 432 -22.10 1.80 -14.15
C ALA A 432 -23.28 1.32 -13.29
N VAL A 433 -24.39 1.00 -13.96
CA VAL A 433 -25.65 0.50 -13.38
C VAL A 433 -25.91 -0.94 -13.83
N PRO A 434 -26.61 -1.78 -13.05
CA PRO A 434 -26.92 -3.16 -13.46
C PRO A 434 -27.89 -3.24 -14.67
N HIS A 435 -27.61 -4.08 -15.68
CA HIS A 435 -28.46 -4.27 -16.89
C HIS A 435 -28.61 -5.76 -17.31
N GLU A 436 -29.73 -6.13 -17.96
CA GLU A 436 -30.02 -7.48 -18.46
C GLU A 436 -29.30 -7.85 -19.78
N ARG A 437 -29.05 -9.15 -19.99
CA ARG A 437 -28.65 -9.68 -21.30
C ARG A 437 -29.32 -11.02 -21.60
N SER A 438 -30.12 -11.04 -22.66
CA SER A 438 -30.33 -12.25 -23.44
C SER A 438 -29.21 -12.37 -24.49
N GLY A 439 -28.26 -13.29 -24.26
CA GLY A 439 -27.54 -13.97 -25.35
C GLY A 439 -26.24 -13.40 -25.92
N CYS A 440 -25.26 -12.95 -25.13
CA CYS A 440 -23.88 -12.80 -25.65
C CYS A 440 -22.83 -13.30 -24.66
N SER A 441 -21.85 -14.02 -25.19
CA SER A 441 -20.65 -14.53 -24.55
C SER A 441 -19.50 -13.53 -24.62
N ASP A 442 -18.79 -13.40 -23.48
CA ASP A 442 -17.38 -13.09 -23.24
C ASP A 442 -16.53 -12.20 -24.18
N GLN A 443 -15.83 -11.27 -23.50
CA GLN A 443 -14.61 -10.52 -23.83
C GLN A 443 -14.69 -9.33 -24.81
N ARG A 444 -14.56 -8.11 -24.24
CA ARG A 444 -13.47 -7.14 -24.50
C ARG A 444 -13.64 -5.87 -23.65
N GLY A 445 -12.56 -5.10 -23.53
CA GLY A 445 -12.52 -3.82 -22.82
C GLY A 445 -12.42 -2.65 -23.81
N VAL A 446 -12.99 -1.51 -23.42
CA VAL A 446 -12.95 -0.24 -24.15
C VAL A 446 -11.67 0.54 -23.86
#